data_AF-A0A522ADZ8-F1
#
_entry.id   AF-A0A522ADZ8-F1
#
_cell.length_a   1.000
_cell.length_b   1.000
_cell.length_c   1.000
_cell.angle_alpha   90.00
_cell.angle_beta   90.00
_cell.angle_gamma   90.00
#
_symmetry.space_group_name_H-M   'P 1'
#
loop_
_entity.id
_entity.type
_entity.pdbx_description
1 polymer ?
#
loop_
_entity_poly.entity_id
_entity_poly.type
_entity_poly.pdbx_seq_one_letter_code
_entity_poly.pdbx_strand_id
1 'polypeptide(L)'
;MAVHAATTDDMLIYSDRFNNGWGDNWSYTTRYATNNPVHSGNNSMAILPSNTWEAWWLKAGTKVDTTIYTNLTFWAYGTTSGQNIKVYSELDGNNGGLPTVTVAITSNAWQQIVISLTSLGVNNKTNLTGFRIEAGNGTQPRFIDDVRLVATPTPATVNVSVLANQTVRTVDGKVFGINQVAWDGIVNTPASATILNDIGSPILRWPGGSWGDGYHWTNENWNEGSSGPRYWGSFS
;
A
#
# COMPACT_ATOMS: atom_id res chain seq x y z
N MET A 1 -27.77 17.56 5.72
CA MET A 1 -26.59 16.74 6.05
C MET A 1 -26.20 15.99 4.79
N ALA A 2 -25.09 16.37 4.15
CA ALA A 2 -24.57 15.62 3.03
C ALA A 2 -23.93 14.34 3.60
N VAL A 3 -24.54 13.20 3.32
CA VAL A 3 -23.88 11.91 3.53
C VAL A 3 -22.78 11.85 2.48
N HIS A 4 -21.54 12.08 2.90
CA HIS A 4 -20.41 11.58 2.13
C HIS A 4 -20.55 10.06 2.14
N ALA A 5 -20.99 9.48 1.03
CA ALA A 5 -20.72 8.08 0.76
C ALA A 5 -19.19 7.97 0.82
N ALA A 6 -18.67 7.28 1.84
CA ALA A 6 -17.29 6.85 1.79
C ALA A 6 -17.16 6.03 0.51
N THR A 7 -16.46 6.55 -0.49
CA THR A 7 -16.06 5.75 -1.65
C THR A 7 -15.11 4.71 -1.09
N THR A 8 -15.63 3.51 -0.85
CA THR A 8 -14.79 2.39 -0.44
C THR A 8 -14.10 1.86 -1.69
N ASP A 9 -12.82 1.48 -1.58
CA ASP A 9 -12.09 0.80 -2.67
C ASP A 9 -12.53 -0.67 -2.81
N ASP A 10 -13.68 -1.04 -2.24
CA ASP A 10 -14.22 -2.39 -2.31
C ASP A 10 -14.57 -2.75 -3.76
N MET A 11 -14.20 -3.95 -4.18
CA MET A 11 -14.62 -4.45 -5.48
C MET A 11 -16.03 -5.00 -5.40
N LEU A 12 -17.00 -4.26 -5.93
CA LEU A 12 -18.35 -4.79 -6.15
C LEU A 12 -18.30 -5.94 -7.16
N ILE A 13 -18.91 -7.07 -6.80
CA ILE A 13 -19.06 -8.25 -7.66
C ILE A 13 -20.51 -8.31 -8.16
N TYR A 14 -21.48 -8.24 -7.25
CA TYR A 14 -22.90 -8.22 -7.55
C TYR A 14 -23.64 -7.28 -6.58
N SER A 15 -24.42 -6.35 -7.13
CA SER A 15 -25.33 -5.46 -6.39
C SER A 15 -26.45 -5.06 -7.36
N ASP A 16 -27.61 -5.72 -7.28
CA ASP A 16 -28.70 -5.70 -8.28
C ASP A 16 -28.37 -6.22 -9.69
N ARG A 17 -27.10 -6.14 -10.06
CA ARG A 17 -26.49 -6.54 -11.33
C ARG A 17 -25.03 -6.94 -11.09
N PHE A 18 -24.42 -7.58 -12.07
CA PHE A 18 -22.97 -7.79 -12.03
C PHE A 18 -22.20 -6.48 -12.23
N ASN A 19 -21.09 -6.34 -11.52
CA ASN A 19 -20.18 -5.20 -11.59
C ASN A 19 -18.78 -5.66 -11.98
N ASN A 20 -17.91 -4.71 -12.36
CA ASN A 20 -16.47 -4.95 -12.56
C ASN A 20 -16.12 -6.14 -13.48
N GLY A 21 -16.95 -6.38 -14.50
CA GLY A 21 -16.75 -7.47 -15.46
C GLY A 21 -17.00 -8.87 -14.91
N TRP A 22 -17.61 -9.00 -13.74
CA TRP A 22 -18.04 -10.31 -13.22
C TRP A 22 -19.26 -10.83 -13.98
N GLY A 23 -19.44 -12.14 -13.97
CA GLY A 23 -20.60 -12.82 -14.54
C GLY A 23 -20.70 -14.25 -14.04
N ASP A 24 -21.70 -15.01 -14.49
CA ASP A 24 -22.02 -16.29 -13.85
C ASP A 24 -22.41 -17.43 -14.80
N ASN A 25 -22.11 -17.30 -16.10
CA ASN A 25 -22.51 -18.25 -17.16
C ASN A 25 -22.08 -19.72 -16.92
N TRP A 26 -21.17 -19.97 -15.97
CA TRP A 26 -20.64 -21.28 -15.60
C TRP A 26 -21.38 -21.94 -14.43
N SER A 27 -22.45 -21.33 -13.94
CA SER A 27 -23.17 -21.86 -12.79
C SER A 27 -23.97 -23.12 -13.14
N TYR A 28 -23.99 -24.07 -12.22
CA TYR A 28 -24.67 -25.36 -12.36
C TYR A 28 -25.97 -25.42 -11.54
N THR A 29 -26.59 -24.27 -11.32
CA THR A 29 -27.84 -24.16 -10.56
C THR A 29 -28.78 -23.18 -11.25
N THR A 30 -30.09 -23.41 -11.09
CA THR A 30 -31.11 -22.45 -11.52
C THR A 30 -30.98 -21.20 -10.67
N ARG A 31 -30.93 -20.05 -11.34
CA ARG A 31 -30.76 -18.76 -10.67
C ARG A 31 -31.32 -17.64 -11.52
N TYR A 32 -31.79 -16.59 -10.87
CA TYR A 32 -32.29 -15.40 -11.53
C TYR A 32 -32.34 -14.23 -10.55
N ALA A 33 -32.27 -13.01 -11.08
CA ALA A 33 -32.51 -11.81 -10.29
C ALA A 33 -33.99 -11.76 -9.85
N THR A 34 -34.24 -11.50 -8.57
CA THR A 34 -35.58 -11.39 -7.98
C THR A 34 -35.70 -10.12 -7.16
N ASN A 35 -36.89 -9.54 -7.09
CA ASN A 35 -37.20 -8.40 -6.24
C ASN A 35 -37.85 -8.79 -4.90
N ASN A 36 -37.89 -10.09 -4.57
CA ASN A 36 -38.39 -10.59 -3.30
C ASN A 36 -37.75 -11.94 -2.92
N PRO A 37 -37.05 -12.05 -1.76
CA PRO A 37 -36.60 -10.95 -0.90
C PRO A 37 -35.42 -10.18 -1.53
N VAL A 38 -35.17 -8.96 -1.05
CA VAL A 38 -34.02 -8.12 -1.44
C VAL A 38 -33.38 -7.56 -0.16
N HIS A 39 -32.05 -7.52 -0.09
CA HIS A 39 -31.38 -6.91 1.06
C HIS A 39 -31.26 -5.40 0.87
N SER A 40 -30.73 -4.99 -0.28
CA SER A 40 -30.60 -3.58 -0.65
C SER A 40 -30.88 -3.39 -2.15
N GLY A 41 -31.22 -2.16 -2.55
CA GLY A 41 -31.56 -1.87 -3.94
C GLY A 41 -32.90 -2.49 -4.37
N ASN A 42 -32.92 -3.13 -5.53
CA ASN A 42 -34.09 -3.62 -6.25
C ASN A 42 -34.09 -5.14 -6.46
N ASN A 43 -32.93 -5.79 -6.54
CA ASN A 43 -32.83 -7.21 -6.85
C ASN A 43 -31.75 -7.92 -6.02
N SER A 44 -32.09 -9.11 -5.54
CA SER A 44 -31.13 -10.11 -5.09
C SER A 44 -31.02 -11.25 -6.12
N MET A 45 -30.03 -12.12 -5.95
CA MET A 45 -29.92 -13.36 -6.73
C MET A 45 -30.65 -14.50 -6.01
N ALA A 46 -31.72 -15.01 -6.61
CA ALA A 46 -32.33 -16.27 -6.19
C ALA A 46 -31.51 -17.46 -6.68
N ILE A 47 -31.21 -18.41 -5.81
CA ILE A 47 -30.51 -19.65 -6.13
C ILE A 47 -31.43 -20.83 -5.76
N LEU A 48 -31.75 -21.67 -6.75
CA LEU A 48 -32.73 -22.76 -6.65
C LEU A 48 -32.05 -24.11 -6.97
N PRO A 49 -31.31 -24.67 -6.00
CA PRO A 49 -30.57 -25.91 -6.21
C PRO A 49 -31.50 -27.13 -6.18
N SER A 50 -31.36 -28.05 -7.13
CA SER A 50 -32.04 -29.36 -7.09
C SER A 50 -31.21 -30.43 -6.37
N ASN A 51 -29.91 -30.17 -6.17
CA ASN A 51 -28.99 -31.03 -5.43
C ASN A 51 -28.11 -30.20 -4.50
N THR A 52 -27.56 -30.82 -3.46
CA THR A 52 -26.74 -30.13 -2.45
C THR A 52 -25.38 -29.65 -2.96
N TRP A 53 -24.92 -30.17 -4.10
CA TRP A 53 -23.65 -29.81 -4.75
C TRP A 53 -23.81 -28.76 -5.86
N GLU A 54 -25.04 -28.34 -6.17
CA GLU A 54 -25.26 -27.30 -7.18
C GLU A 54 -24.82 -25.92 -6.65
N ALA A 55 -24.19 -25.14 -7.53
CA ALA A 55 -23.55 -23.90 -7.14
C ALA A 55 -23.82 -22.75 -8.11
N TRP A 56 -24.00 -21.57 -7.54
CA TRP A 56 -23.87 -20.30 -8.25
C TRP A 56 -22.39 -19.96 -8.36
N TRP A 57 -21.91 -19.78 -9.59
CA TRP A 57 -20.50 -19.66 -9.88
C TRP A 57 -20.21 -18.29 -10.49
N LEU A 58 -19.59 -17.44 -9.69
CA LEU A 58 -19.18 -16.09 -10.03
C LEU A 58 -17.77 -16.15 -10.63
N LYS A 59 -17.63 -15.67 -11.87
CA LYS A 59 -16.34 -15.59 -12.58
C LYS A 59 -16.00 -14.14 -12.85
N ALA A 60 -14.75 -13.78 -12.58
CA ALA A 60 -14.21 -12.48 -12.95
C ALA A 60 -13.86 -12.47 -14.45
N GLY A 61 -14.17 -11.37 -15.14
CA GLY A 61 -13.81 -11.22 -16.56
C GLY A 61 -12.30 -11.10 -16.80
N THR A 62 -11.56 -10.65 -15.79
CA THR A 62 -10.09 -10.64 -15.75
C THR A 62 -9.61 -11.20 -14.41
N LYS A 63 -8.34 -11.63 -14.35
CA LYS A 63 -7.73 -12.04 -13.07
C LYS A 63 -7.76 -10.88 -12.09
N VAL A 64 -8.13 -11.16 -10.85
CA VAL A 64 -8.20 -10.19 -9.75
C VAL A 64 -6.98 -10.39 -8.84
N ASP A 65 -6.32 -9.28 -8.53
CA ASP A 65 -5.28 -9.22 -7.51
C ASP A 65 -5.89 -9.06 -6.12
N THR A 66 -5.70 -10.05 -5.27
CA THR A 66 -6.23 -10.11 -3.91
C THR A 66 -5.26 -9.58 -2.85
N THR A 67 -4.08 -9.09 -3.23
CA THR A 67 -3.14 -8.45 -2.28
C THR A 67 -3.72 -7.19 -1.65
N ILE A 68 -4.66 -6.54 -2.33
CA ILE A 68 -5.35 -5.32 -1.87
C ILE A 68 -6.70 -5.60 -1.21
N TYR A 69 -7.08 -6.86 -1.00
CA TYR A 69 -8.37 -7.24 -0.39
C TYR A 69 -8.18 -8.16 0.81
N THR A 70 -9.10 -8.06 1.78
CA THR A 70 -9.04 -8.83 3.03
C THR A 70 -10.10 -9.92 3.09
N ASN A 71 -11.32 -9.63 2.65
CA ASN A 71 -12.48 -10.49 2.82
C ASN A 71 -13.35 -10.54 1.57
N LEU A 72 -14.02 -11.66 1.35
CA LEU A 72 -15.25 -11.72 0.56
C LEU A 72 -16.42 -11.47 1.51
N THR A 73 -17.32 -10.56 1.15
CA THR A 73 -18.56 -10.32 1.90
C THR A 73 -19.78 -10.35 1.00
N PHE A 74 -20.89 -10.83 1.53
CA PHE A 74 -22.19 -10.80 0.88
C PHE A 74 -23.29 -10.94 1.93
N TRP A 75 -24.53 -10.65 1.54
CA TRP A 75 -25.70 -10.93 2.35
C TRP A 75 -26.37 -12.21 1.88
N ALA A 76 -26.84 -13.03 2.81
CA ALA A 76 -27.54 -14.28 2.52
C ALA A 76 -28.86 -14.37 3.27
N TYR A 77 -29.86 -14.95 2.62
CA TYR A 77 -31.18 -15.23 3.18
C TYR A 77 -31.51 -16.71 2.94
N GLY A 78 -31.76 -17.45 4.02
CA GLY A 78 -32.29 -18.82 3.95
C GLY A 78 -33.82 -18.83 4.00
N THR A 79 -34.46 -19.80 3.35
CA THR A 79 -35.91 -20.02 3.41
C THR A 79 -36.31 -20.99 4.53
N THR A 80 -35.40 -21.87 4.96
CA THR A 80 -35.67 -22.93 5.94
C THR A 80 -34.63 -22.94 7.04
N SER A 81 -35.03 -23.27 8.27
CA SER A 81 -34.12 -23.39 9.41
C SER A 81 -33.05 -24.46 9.18
N GLY A 82 -31.82 -24.19 9.62
CA GLY A 82 -30.69 -25.12 9.49
C GLY A 82 -30.02 -25.16 8.12
N GLN A 83 -30.38 -24.27 7.18
CA GLN A 83 -29.66 -24.15 5.92
C GLN A 83 -28.22 -23.65 6.11
N ASN A 84 -27.32 -24.15 5.29
CA ASN A 84 -25.96 -23.68 5.14
C ASN A 84 -25.64 -23.43 3.67
N ILE A 85 -24.49 -22.82 3.40
CA ILE A 85 -23.87 -22.73 2.08
C ILE A 85 -22.41 -23.15 2.20
N LYS A 86 -21.82 -23.60 1.10
CA LYS A 86 -20.36 -23.75 1.00
C LYS A 86 -19.80 -22.74 0.02
N VAL A 87 -18.70 -22.11 0.39
CA VAL A 87 -18.02 -21.12 -0.43
C VAL A 87 -16.65 -21.66 -0.83
N TYR A 88 -16.41 -21.63 -2.13
CA TYR A 88 -15.15 -21.99 -2.78
C TYR A 88 -14.60 -20.77 -3.50
N SER A 89 -13.30 -20.73 -3.68
CA SER A 89 -12.60 -19.77 -4.54
C SER A 89 -11.89 -20.48 -5.69
N GLU A 90 -11.46 -19.72 -6.69
CA GLU A 90 -10.71 -20.23 -7.83
C GLU A 90 -9.51 -19.37 -8.19
N LEU A 91 -8.38 -20.02 -8.39
CA LEU A 91 -7.19 -19.43 -9.00
C LEU A 91 -7.02 -20.02 -10.39
N ASP A 92 -6.83 -19.18 -11.42
CA ASP A 92 -6.64 -19.63 -12.81
C ASP A 92 -7.68 -20.65 -13.33
N GLY A 93 -8.95 -20.49 -12.92
CA GLY A 93 -10.04 -21.37 -13.33
C GLY A 93 -10.09 -22.71 -12.60
N ASN A 94 -9.32 -22.89 -11.52
CA ASN A 94 -9.26 -24.12 -10.75
C ASN A 94 -9.48 -23.85 -9.25
N ASN A 95 -10.29 -24.69 -8.60
CA ASN A 95 -10.50 -24.70 -7.15
C ASN A 95 -9.74 -25.84 -6.43
N GLY A 96 -9.05 -26.71 -7.18
CA GLY A 96 -8.33 -27.86 -6.64
C GLY A 96 -7.25 -27.46 -5.64
N GLY A 97 -7.30 -28.06 -4.45
CA GLY A 97 -6.35 -27.79 -3.35
C GLY A 97 -6.63 -26.51 -2.55
N LEU A 98 -7.65 -25.73 -2.92
CA LEU A 98 -8.09 -24.58 -2.12
C LEU A 98 -9.07 -25.02 -1.02
N PRO A 99 -9.02 -24.40 0.18
CA PRO A 99 -9.99 -24.65 1.24
C PRO A 99 -11.44 -24.34 0.82
N THR A 100 -12.37 -24.95 1.55
CA THR A 100 -13.81 -24.66 1.46
C THR A 100 -14.30 -24.13 2.79
N VAL A 101 -15.11 -23.07 2.76
CA VAL A 101 -15.73 -22.50 3.96
C VAL A 101 -17.22 -22.85 3.98
N THR A 102 -17.69 -23.51 5.03
CA THR A 102 -19.13 -23.77 5.23
C THR A 102 -19.71 -22.74 6.19
N VAL A 103 -20.84 -22.14 5.83
CA VAL A 103 -21.47 -21.06 6.61
C VAL A 103 -22.96 -21.36 6.79
N ALA A 104 -23.44 -21.29 8.04
CA ALA A 104 -24.88 -21.35 8.31
C ALA A 104 -25.55 -20.03 7.88
N ILE A 105 -26.72 -20.12 7.26
CA ILE A 105 -27.51 -18.94 6.85
C ILE A 105 -28.81 -18.88 7.65
N THR A 106 -29.18 -17.68 8.07
CA THR A 106 -30.37 -17.47 8.89
C THR A 106 -31.63 -17.66 8.05
N SER A 107 -32.59 -18.41 8.58
CA SER A 107 -33.90 -18.59 7.94
C SER A 107 -34.77 -17.35 8.11
N ASN A 108 -35.39 -16.91 7.03
CA ASN A 108 -36.32 -15.79 6.98
C ASN A 108 -35.76 -14.43 7.44
N ALA A 109 -34.44 -14.26 7.35
CA ALA A 109 -33.78 -12.99 7.61
C ALA A 109 -32.48 -12.87 6.81
N TRP A 110 -32.14 -11.65 6.44
CA TRP A 110 -30.85 -11.33 5.84
C TRP A 110 -29.75 -11.36 6.89
N GLN A 111 -28.65 -12.03 6.57
CA GLN A 111 -27.45 -12.10 7.39
C GLN A 111 -26.23 -11.73 6.55
N GLN A 112 -25.40 -10.83 7.07
CA GLN A 112 -24.11 -10.55 6.46
C GLN A 112 -23.13 -11.70 6.71
N ILE A 113 -22.56 -12.21 5.64
CA ILE A 113 -21.50 -13.21 5.66
C ILE A 113 -20.18 -12.53 5.34
N VAL A 114 -19.18 -12.75 6.18
CA VAL A 114 -17.82 -12.23 6.03
C VAL A 114 -16.85 -13.40 6.07
N ILE A 115 -16.13 -13.63 4.97
CA ILE A 115 -15.19 -14.73 4.83
C ILE A 115 -13.81 -14.16 4.48
N SER A 116 -12.82 -14.41 5.34
CA SER A 116 -11.45 -13.97 5.07
C SER A 116 -10.90 -14.68 3.82
N LEU A 117 -10.17 -13.95 2.98
CA LEU A 117 -9.53 -14.55 1.80
C LEU A 117 -8.48 -15.59 2.19
N THR A 118 -7.89 -15.49 3.39
CA THR A 118 -6.98 -16.50 3.95
C THR A 118 -7.70 -17.82 4.17
N SER A 119 -8.91 -17.80 4.71
CA SER A 119 -9.71 -19.02 4.93
C SER A 119 -10.15 -19.71 3.64
N LEU A 120 -10.11 -19.00 2.52
CA LEU A 120 -10.35 -19.52 1.17
C LEU A 120 -9.04 -19.87 0.44
N GLY A 121 -7.87 -19.64 1.05
CA GLY A 121 -6.55 -19.88 0.42
C GLY A 121 -6.18 -18.91 -0.70
N VAL A 122 -6.91 -17.79 -0.83
CA VAL A 122 -6.75 -16.82 -1.91
C VAL A 122 -6.33 -15.43 -1.44
N ASN A 123 -5.85 -15.29 -0.19
CA ASN A 123 -5.17 -14.08 0.24
C ASN A 123 -3.79 -13.94 -0.44
N ASN A 124 -3.40 -12.71 -0.79
CA ASN A 124 -2.12 -12.39 -1.42
C ASN A 124 -1.85 -13.19 -2.72
N LYS A 125 -2.85 -13.26 -3.61
CA LYS A 125 -2.78 -13.92 -4.92
C LYS A 125 -3.08 -12.92 -6.03
N THR A 126 -2.40 -13.04 -7.17
CA THR A 126 -2.61 -12.14 -8.32
C THR A 126 -3.51 -12.74 -9.39
N ASN A 127 -4.04 -13.95 -9.15
CA ASN A 127 -4.67 -14.79 -10.16
C ASN A 127 -6.05 -15.33 -9.74
N LEU A 128 -6.78 -14.61 -8.88
CA LEU A 128 -8.16 -14.96 -8.55
C LEU A 128 -9.04 -14.85 -9.80
N THR A 129 -9.87 -15.86 -10.05
CA THR A 129 -10.75 -15.92 -11.23
C THR A 129 -12.21 -16.19 -10.90
N GLY A 130 -12.54 -16.48 -9.64
CA GLY A 130 -13.93 -16.71 -9.28
C GLY A 130 -14.18 -17.15 -7.85
N PHE A 131 -15.46 -17.17 -7.51
CA PHE A 131 -16.01 -17.76 -6.29
C PHE A 131 -17.20 -18.65 -6.66
N ARG A 132 -17.45 -19.70 -5.87
CA ARG A 132 -18.63 -20.56 -5.99
C ARG A 132 -19.39 -20.54 -4.67
N ILE A 133 -20.69 -20.30 -4.73
CA ILE A 133 -21.62 -20.44 -3.61
C ILE A 133 -22.49 -21.67 -3.88
N GLU A 134 -22.13 -22.78 -3.23
CA GLU A 134 -22.79 -24.07 -3.31
C GLU A 134 -23.89 -24.20 -2.25
N ALA A 135 -24.95 -24.93 -2.59
CA ALA A 135 -26.06 -25.21 -1.68
C ALA A 135 -25.63 -25.84 -0.35
N GLY A 136 -24.61 -26.71 -0.32
CA GLY A 136 -24.06 -27.29 0.90
C GLY A 136 -24.98 -28.32 1.57
N ASN A 137 -26.20 -27.93 1.96
CA ASN A 137 -27.29 -28.77 2.43
C ASN A 137 -28.65 -28.30 1.91
N GLY A 138 -29.60 -29.23 1.90
CA GLY A 138 -30.96 -28.99 1.40
C GLY A 138 -31.02 -28.58 -0.07
N THR A 139 -32.24 -28.47 -0.56
CA THR A 139 -32.56 -28.03 -1.94
C THR A 139 -33.49 -26.82 -1.95
N GLN A 140 -33.79 -26.28 -0.77
CA GLN A 140 -34.67 -25.13 -0.64
C GLN A 140 -33.97 -23.87 -1.16
N PRO A 141 -34.75 -22.91 -1.71
CA PRO A 141 -34.20 -21.68 -2.22
C PRO A 141 -33.39 -20.91 -1.19
N ARG A 142 -32.44 -20.12 -1.69
CA ARG A 142 -31.62 -19.20 -0.92
C ARG A 142 -31.37 -17.97 -1.78
N PHE A 143 -31.18 -16.82 -1.13
CA PHE A 143 -30.99 -15.56 -1.83
C PHE A 143 -29.67 -14.95 -1.39
N ILE A 144 -28.93 -14.41 -2.36
CA ILE A 144 -27.64 -13.77 -2.13
C ILE A 144 -27.69 -12.35 -2.68
N ASP A 145 -27.14 -11.40 -1.95
CA ASP A 145 -27.12 -10.00 -2.33
C ASP A 145 -25.81 -9.32 -1.93
N ASP A 146 -25.52 -8.15 -2.51
CA ASP A 146 -24.41 -7.26 -2.12
C ASP A 146 -23.04 -7.96 -1.99
N VAL A 147 -22.66 -8.73 -3.02
CA VAL A 147 -21.40 -9.47 -3.07
C VAL A 147 -20.25 -8.52 -3.42
N ARG A 148 -19.20 -8.51 -2.59
CA ARG A 148 -18.00 -7.69 -2.81
C ARG A 148 -16.74 -8.26 -2.17
N LEU A 149 -15.58 -7.84 -2.67
CA LEU A 149 -14.30 -7.94 -1.94
C LEU A 149 -14.07 -6.66 -1.15
N VAL A 150 -13.67 -6.80 0.11
CA VAL A 150 -13.39 -5.69 1.01
C VAL A 150 -11.95 -5.26 0.87
N ALA A 151 -11.72 -3.99 0.53
CA ALA A 151 -10.38 -3.43 0.38
C ALA A 151 -9.61 -3.51 1.70
N THR A 152 -8.30 -3.72 1.60
CA THR A 152 -7.39 -3.52 2.73
C THR A 152 -7.45 -2.04 3.12
N PRO A 153 -7.60 -1.70 4.41
CA PRO A 153 -7.61 -0.30 4.83
C PRO A 153 -6.36 0.42 4.34
N THR A 154 -6.54 1.58 3.70
CA THR A 154 -5.41 2.43 3.29
C THR A 154 -4.57 2.77 4.52
N PRO A 155 -3.23 2.68 4.45
CA PRO A 155 -2.37 3.15 5.53
C PRO A 155 -2.70 4.60 5.88
N ALA A 156 -2.64 4.94 7.17
CA ALA A 156 -2.88 6.31 7.60
C ALA A 156 -1.93 7.27 6.86
N THR A 157 -2.48 8.33 6.28
CA THR A 157 -1.67 9.37 5.63
C THR A 157 -0.74 10.00 6.65
N VAL A 158 0.57 9.89 6.43
CA VAL A 158 1.58 10.58 7.25
C VAL A 158 1.91 11.90 6.58
N ASN A 159 1.49 13.00 7.21
CA ASN A 159 1.86 14.33 6.77
C ASN A 159 3.23 14.69 7.37
N VAL A 160 4.21 14.98 6.52
CA VAL A 160 5.48 15.58 6.93
C VAL A 160 5.41 17.08 6.66
N SER A 161 5.50 17.90 7.70
CA SER A 161 5.54 19.35 7.59
C SER A 161 6.93 19.89 7.91
N VAL A 162 7.44 20.78 7.06
CA VAL A 162 8.62 21.59 7.35
C VAL A 162 8.15 22.94 7.86
N LEU A 163 8.55 23.31 9.07
CA LEU A 163 8.33 24.66 9.60
C LEU A 163 9.46 25.57 9.11
N ALA A 164 9.37 26.01 7.86
CA ALA A 164 10.41 26.86 7.24
C ALA A 164 10.64 28.20 7.96
N ASN A 165 9.64 28.66 8.74
CA ASN A 165 9.69 29.91 9.51
C ASN A 165 10.10 29.69 10.98
N GLN A 166 10.39 28.46 11.40
CA GLN A 166 10.86 28.18 12.74
C GLN A 166 12.39 28.13 12.74
N THR A 167 13.03 29.15 13.30
CA THR A 167 14.47 29.11 13.58
C THR A 167 14.75 28.06 14.65
N VAL A 168 15.36 26.95 14.27
CA VAL A 168 15.73 25.87 15.21
C VAL A 168 16.94 26.27 16.05
N ARG A 169 17.94 26.91 15.42
CA ARG A 169 19.14 27.45 16.09
C ARG A 169 19.88 28.39 15.14
N THR A 170 20.65 29.31 15.72
CA THR A 170 21.66 30.04 14.98
C THR A 170 22.73 29.06 14.48
N VAL A 171 23.03 29.14 13.19
CA VAL A 171 24.18 28.46 12.61
C VAL A 171 25.39 29.38 12.79
N ASP A 172 26.39 28.93 13.55
CA ASP A 172 27.65 29.67 13.70
C ASP A 172 28.32 29.75 12.32
N GLY A 173 28.78 30.95 11.93
CA GLY A 173 29.44 31.19 10.66
C GLY A 173 30.63 30.25 10.40
N LYS A 174 31.21 29.66 11.45
CA LYS A 174 32.31 28.70 11.36
C LYS A 174 31.99 27.42 10.60
N VAL A 175 30.71 27.08 10.41
CA VAL A 175 30.35 25.90 9.60
C VAL A 175 30.43 26.16 8.10
N PHE A 176 30.48 27.43 7.68
CA PHE A 176 30.67 27.84 6.29
C PHE A 176 32.17 28.02 6.05
N GLY A 177 32.81 26.98 5.53
CA GLY A 177 34.24 26.97 5.23
C GLY A 177 34.53 26.58 3.79
N ILE A 178 35.65 27.07 3.28
CA ILE A 178 36.14 26.77 1.93
C ILE A 178 37.35 25.84 2.03
N ASN A 179 37.40 24.85 1.14
CA ASN A 179 38.59 24.02 0.97
C ASN A 179 39.63 24.78 0.15
N GLN A 180 40.78 25.11 0.77
CA GLN A 180 41.90 25.79 0.12
C GLN A 180 43.06 24.81 -0.14
N VAL A 181 43.87 25.10 -1.15
CA VAL A 181 45.08 24.33 -1.45
C VAL A 181 46.30 24.98 -0.78
N ALA A 182 47.19 24.17 -0.21
CA ALA A 182 48.35 24.67 0.54
C ALA A 182 49.40 25.41 -0.31
N TRP A 183 49.42 25.19 -1.63
CA TRP A 183 50.38 25.82 -2.55
C TRP A 183 49.88 27.13 -3.19
N ASP A 184 48.69 27.61 -2.81
CA ASP A 184 48.21 28.91 -3.29
C ASP A 184 49.09 30.04 -2.73
N GLY A 185 49.93 30.61 -3.61
CA GLY A 185 50.87 31.67 -3.27
C GLY A 185 50.24 33.00 -2.85
N ILE A 186 48.93 33.19 -3.06
CA ILE A 186 48.22 34.40 -2.66
C ILE A 186 47.33 34.21 -1.44
N VAL A 187 47.27 33.00 -0.84
CA VAL A 187 46.35 32.71 0.28
C VAL A 187 46.60 33.62 1.50
N ASN A 188 47.85 33.96 1.78
CA ASN A 188 48.25 34.84 2.89
C ASN A 188 48.42 36.30 2.42
N THR A 189 47.46 36.81 1.64
CA THR A 189 47.45 38.20 1.18
C THR A 189 46.19 38.94 1.65
N PRO A 190 46.23 40.27 1.77
CA PRO A 190 45.04 41.07 2.07
C PRO A 190 43.90 40.84 1.06
N ALA A 191 44.22 40.56 -0.21
CA ALA A 191 43.21 40.30 -1.23
C ALA A 191 42.39 39.03 -0.94
N SER A 192 43.06 37.93 -0.55
CA SER A 192 42.38 36.68 -0.18
C SER A 192 41.55 36.84 1.09
N ALA A 193 42.05 37.58 2.08
CA ALA A 193 41.27 37.91 3.27
C ALA A 193 40.02 38.72 2.92
N THR A 194 40.12 39.72 2.03
CA THR A 194 38.96 40.49 1.55
C THR A 194 37.93 39.58 0.87
N ILE A 195 38.35 38.69 -0.04
CA ILE A 195 37.45 37.77 -0.74
C ILE A 195 36.71 36.85 0.26
N LEU A 196 37.41 36.28 1.24
CA LEU A 196 36.80 35.40 2.24
C LEU A 196 35.79 36.13 3.14
N ASN A 197 36.04 37.41 3.45
CA ASN A 197 35.09 38.25 4.17
C ASN A 197 33.89 38.64 3.30
N ASP A 198 34.11 39.01 2.04
CA ASP A 198 33.06 39.43 1.09
C ASP A 198 32.07 38.30 0.81
N ILE A 199 32.54 37.05 0.75
CA ILE A 199 31.68 35.86 0.57
C ILE A 199 31.15 35.29 1.91
N GLY A 200 31.43 35.93 3.04
CA GLY A 200 30.94 35.53 4.36
C GLY A 200 31.46 34.16 4.85
N SER A 201 32.57 33.66 4.30
CA SER A 201 33.16 32.36 4.63
C SER A 201 34.62 32.53 5.08
N PRO A 202 34.86 33.05 6.30
CA PRO A 202 36.20 33.34 6.80
C PRO A 202 36.97 32.08 7.22
N ILE A 203 36.35 30.90 7.23
CA ILE A 203 36.98 29.65 7.64
C ILE A 203 37.58 28.94 6.44
N LEU A 204 38.84 28.56 6.58
CA LEU A 204 39.54 27.70 5.63
C LEU A 204 39.75 26.31 6.22
N ARG A 205 39.51 25.28 5.42
CA ARG A 205 40.02 23.93 5.68
C ARG A 205 41.48 23.88 5.23
N TRP A 206 42.41 23.75 6.18
CA TRP A 206 43.86 23.72 5.96
C TRP A 206 44.49 22.42 6.51
N PRO A 207 45.56 21.87 5.90
CA PRO A 207 46.21 22.26 4.63
C PRO A 207 45.41 21.89 3.37
N GLY A 208 44.27 21.21 3.56
CA GLY A 208 43.32 20.86 2.51
C GLY A 208 43.82 19.76 1.56
N GLY A 209 42.88 19.11 0.87
CA GLY A 209 43.20 18.08 -0.14
C GLY A 209 44.10 16.94 0.36
N SER A 210 44.84 16.31 -0.56
CA SER A 210 45.82 15.23 -0.27
C SER A 210 47.06 15.72 0.47
N TRP A 211 47.23 17.04 0.65
CA TRP A 211 48.29 17.59 1.49
C TRP A 211 48.09 17.28 2.97
N GLY A 212 46.84 17.06 3.39
CA GLY A 212 46.54 16.57 4.73
C GLY A 212 47.20 15.22 5.06
N ASP A 213 47.51 14.39 4.05
CA ASP A 213 48.04 13.05 4.25
C ASP A 213 49.52 13.03 4.68
N GLY A 214 50.26 14.11 4.38
CA GLY A 214 51.69 14.24 4.69
C GLY A 214 52.03 15.47 5.55
N TYR A 215 51.04 16.23 5.98
CA TYR A 215 51.25 17.43 6.79
C TYR A 215 51.53 17.09 8.25
N HIS A 216 52.64 17.60 8.77
CA HIS A 216 53.04 17.46 10.16
C HIS A 216 53.36 18.84 10.73
N TRP A 217 52.49 19.35 11.60
CA TRP A 217 52.62 20.70 12.19
C TRP A 217 53.93 20.93 12.95
N THR A 218 54.58 19.87 13.47
CA THR A 218 55.88 19.96 14.17
C THR A 218 57.07 20.02 13.22
N ASN A 219 56.89 19.56 11.98
CA ASN A 219 57.94 19.36 10.99
C ASN A 219 57.67 20.18 9.72
N GLU A 220 56.94 21.30 9.83
CA GLU A 220 57.02 22.29 8.76
C GLU A 220 58.50 22.64 8.61
N ASN A 221 59.07 22.49 7.41
CA ASN A 221 60.49 22.73 7.14
C ASN A 221 60.91 24.22 7.36
N TRP A 222 60.06 25.04 7.98
CA TRP A 222 60.09 26.49 8.05
C TRP A 222 59.51 27.02 9.38
N ASN A 223 59.91 26.41 10.52
CA ASN A 223 59.53 26.84 11.88
C ASN A 223 60.05 28.27 12.25
N GLU A 224 59.45 28.83 13.31
CA GLU A 224 59.77 30.14 13.91
C GLU A 224 61.29 30.28 14.16
N GLY A 225 61.93 31.22 13.45
CA GLY A 225 63.38 31.47 13.47
C GLY A 225 64.12 31.27 12.14
N SER A 226 63.46 30.81 11.07
CA SER A 226 64.08 30.69 9.75
C SER A 226 64.31 32.05 9.06
N SER A 227 65.52 32.29 8.55
CA SER A 227 65.95 33.53 7.87
C SER A 227 66.06 33.43 6.35
N GLY A 228 65.65 32.29 5.76
CA GLY A 228 65.65 32.09 4.30
C GLY A 228 64.46 32.79 3.60
N PRO A 229 64.61 33.20 2.32
CA PRO A 229 63.51 33.81 1.57
C PRO A 229 62.30 32.88 1.47
N ARG A 230 61.12 33.40 1.86
CA ARG A 230 59.83 32.72 1.85
C ARG A 230 59.33 32.60 0.41
N TYR A 231 59.03 31.39 -0.04
CA TYR A 231 58.42 31.22 -1.37
C TYR A 231 56.99 30.65 -1.34
N TRP A 232 56.54 30.02 -0.24
CA TRP A 232 55.26 29.29 -0.26
C TRP A 232 54.54 29.19 1.10
N GLY A 233 53.29 29.70 1.15
CA GLY A 233 52.16 29.14 1.90
C GLY A 233 52.19 28.99 3.44
N SER A 234 53.15 29.56 4.18
CA SER A 234 53.16 29.49 5.66
C SER A 234 52.29 30.57 6.31
N PHE A 235 51.59 30.20 7.40
CA PHE A 235 51.00 31.13 8.36
C PHE A 235 51.98 31.35 9.52
N SER A 236 53.01 32.17 9.29
CA SER A 236 53.82 32.79 10.34
C SER A 236 54.16 34.24 10.01
#